data_AF-A0A9D4W7X0-F1
#
_entry.id   AF-A0A9D4W7X0-F1
#
_cell.length_a   1.000
_cell.length_b   1.000
_cell.length_c   1.000
_cell.angle_alpha   90.00
_cell.angle_beta   90.00
_cell.angle_gamma   90.00
#
_symmetry.space_group_name_H-M   'P 1'
#
loop_
_entity.id
_entity.type
_entity.pdbx_description
1 polymer ?
#
loop_
_entity_poly.entity_id
_entity_poly.type
_entity_poly.pdbx_seq_one_letter_code
_entity_poly.pdbx_strand_id
1 'polypeptide(L)'
;MVPLADLFNHKTGAEDVHFTALSSNDESEDDADDGIVDEEALAQNSSMDKTENGVVSDTECSSVTEDDTSMLEMVMIKDVSTGTEVFNTYGLLGNAALLHRYGFTEQDNTYDIVNIDMELVLEWCSSLFSDRHSRSRISLWRRLGYSGDSENSEYFEISFDGEPQIELIILLHIIFLPDDVYHKLDLSVAVTGNRHESSEKTTFLNGDIFPHSNESNMSKKPLMTKEICTALLSLADIRESLYGLKSIEDDMEELKKCSFVGDRKVYHSLVLRISERKIIQKLRNYASKSCKITNPSSARKKLKRTA
;
A
#
# COMPACT_ATOMS: atom_id res chain seq x y z
N MET A 1 -3.49 -20.02 -23.51
CA MET A 1 -2.06 -20.17 -23.18
C MET A 1 -1.85 -19.62 -21.79
N VAL A 2 -1.02 -20.26 -20.97
CA VAL A 2 -0.57 -19.69 -19.68
C VAL A 2 0.65 -18.83 -20.00
N PRO A 3 0.72 -17.55 -19.56
CA PRO A 3 1.90 -16.72 -19.74
C PRO A 3 3.17 -17.39 -19.20
N LEU A 4 4.33 -17.17 -19.85
CA LEU A 4 5.60 -17.77 -19.42
C LEU A 4 5.96 -17.42 -17.97
N ALA A 5 5.56 -16.23 -17.51
CA ALA A 5 5.74 -15.77 -16.13
C ALA A 5 4.97 -16.58 -15.08
N ASP A 6 3.86 -17.20 -15.47
CA ASP A 6 3.03 -18.04 -14.61
C ASP A 6 3.51 -19.50 -14.59
N LEU A 7 4.63 -19.80 -15.25
CA LEU A 7 5.24 -21.14 -15.24
C LEU A 7 5.88 -21.47 -13.88
N PHE A 8 6.26 -20.44 -13.12
CA PHE A 8 6.89 -20.56 -11.81
C PHE A 8 5.99 -19.94 -10.76
N ASN A 9 5.81 -20.64 -9.64
CA ASN A 9 4.97 -20.15 -8.56
C ASN A 9 5.57 -18.90 -7.92
N HIS A 10 4.69 -18.05 -7.38
CA HIS A 10 5.07 -16.87 -6.63
C HIS A 10 5.72 -17.22 -5.30
N LYS A 11 6.69 -16.42 -4.89
CA LYS A 11 7.08 -16.31 -3.50
C LYS A 11 7.52 -14.90 -3.15
N THR A 12 6.81 -14.26 -2.23
CA THR A 12 7.10 -12.86 -1.88
C THR A 12 8.46 -12.70 -1.19
N GLY A 13 9.37 -11.91 -1.78
CA GLY A 13 10.69 -11.57 -1.20
C GLY A 13 11.65 -12.75 -1.06
N ALA A 14 11.30 -13.90 -1.64
CA ALA A 14 12.10 -15.12 -1.60
C ALA A 14 12.06 -15.87 -2.95
N GLU A 15 11.84 -15.12 -4.03
CA GLU A 15 11.97 -15.57 -5.41
C GLU A 15 13.41 -15.92 -5.77
N ASP A 16 13.55 -16.80 -6.75
CA ASP A 16 14.82 -17.33 -7.26
C ASP A 16 15.13 -16.80 -8.66
N VAL A 17 14.11 -16.29 -9.38
CA VAL A 17 14.22 -15.77 -10.74
C VAL A 17 13.56 -14.40 -10.93
N HIS A 18 14.09 -13.63 -11.87
CA HIS A 18 13.47 -12.41 -12.40
C HIS A 18 13.38 -12.44 -13.92
N PHE A 19 12.38 -11.75 -14.45
CA PHE A 19 12.28 -11.46 -15.89
C PHE A 19 12.94 -10.12 -16.19
N THR A 20 13.77 -10.08 -17.22
CA THR A 20 14.42 -8.88 -17.71
C THR A 20 14.27 -8.79 -19.22
N ALA A 21 14.14 -7.59 -19.75
CA ALA A 21 14.17 -7.35 -21.19
C ALA A 21 15.57 -6.83 -21.55
N LEU A 22 16.21 -7.43 -22.55
CA LEU A 22 17.46 -6.87 -23.09
C LEU A 22 17.15 -5.58 -23.84
N SER A 23 17.65 -4.44 -23.38
CA SER A 23 17.91 -3.32 -24.28
C SER A 23 19.24 -3.59 -24.97
N SER A 24 19.24 -3.73 -26.29
CA SER A 24 20.47 -3.85 -27.08
C SER A 24 21.33 -2.58 -26.93
N ASN A 25 22.31 -2.61 -26.01
CA ASN A 25 23.50 -1.77 -25.78
C ASN A 25 23.72 -1.67 -24.25
N ASP A 26 24.88 -1.85 -23.65
CA ASP A 26 26.28 -1.90 -24.10
C ASP A 26 27.07 -2.68 -23.04
N GLU A 27 28.20 -3.27 -23.43
CA GLU A 27 29.24 -3.66 -22.47
C GLU A 27 29.78 -2.41 -21.76
N SER A 28 29.53 -2.28 -20.46
CA SER A 28 30.42 -1.55 -19.56
C SER A 28 30.22 -1.97 -18.12
N GLU A 29 31.32 -2.38 -17.50
CA GLU A 29 31.49 -2.74 -16.10
C GLU A 29 31.09 -1.61 -15.13
N ASP A 30 30.62 -2.01 -13.94
CA ASP A 30 30.47 -1.25 -12.68
C ASP A 30 29.60 0.02 -12.68
N ASP A 31 28.41 -0.05 -12.05
CA ASP A 31 28.22 0.32 -10.64
C ASP A 31 26.75 0.12 -10.23
N ALA A 32 26.53 -0.19 -8.95
CA ALA A 32 25.24 -0.49 -8.35
C ALA A 32 24.18 0.61 -8.55
N ASP A 33 23.02 0.26 -9.11
CA ASP A 33 21.76 0.99 -8.89
C ASP A 33 20.57 0.03 -8.96
N ASP A 34 19.85 -0.08 -7.84
CA ASP A 34 18.71 -0.97 -7.61
C ASP A 34 17.44 -0.23 -8.01
N GLY A 35 17.08 -0.33 -9.30
CA GLY A 35 15.92 0.32 -9.89
C GLY A 35 14.82 -0.68 -10.23
N ILE A 36 13.91 -0.94 -9.29
CA ILE A 36 12.65 -1.67 -9.55
C ILE A 36 11.83 -0.85 -10.56
N VAL A 37 11.65 -1.38 -11.77
CA VAL A 37 10.82 -0.75 -12.81
C VAL A 37 9.38 -1.26 -12.67
N ASP A 38 8.44 -0.32 -12.54
CA ASP A 38 7.01 -0.57 -12.31
C ASP A 38 6.35 -1.20 -13.56
N GLU A 39 5.77 -2.39 -13.41
CA GLU A 39 5.19 -3.25 -14.46
C GLU A 39 3.95 -2.65 -15.15
N GLU A 40 3.38 -1.56 -14.63
CA GLU A 40 2.17 -0.94 -15.18
C GLU A 40 2.40 -0.28 -16.56
N ALA A 41 3.66 0.00 -16.93
CA ALA A 41 4.00 0.62 -18.21
C ALA A 41 3.97 -0.34 -19.43
N LEU A 42 4.07 -1.66 -19.22
CA LEU A 42 4.17 -2.62 -20.32
C LEU A 42 2.81 -3.08 -20.88
N ALA A 43 1.72 -2.83 -20.16
CA ALA A 43 0.37 -3.31 -20.55
C ALA A 43 -0.28 -2.52 -21.69
N GLN A 44 0.27 -1.37 -22.12
CA GLN A 44 -0.38 -0.49 -23.10
C GLN A 44 -0.07 -0.79 -24.57
N ASN A 45 0.88 -1.69 -24.87
CA ASN A 45 1.39 -1.86 -26.25
C ASN A 45 0.85 -3.10 -26.99
N SER A 46 -0.02 -3.91 -26.40
CA SER A 46 -0.57 -5.10 -27.08
C SER A 46 -2.00 -4.86 -27.61
N SER A 47 -2.15 -4.06 -28.67
CA SER A 47 -3.38 -4.06 -29.50
C SER A 47 -3.18 -4.90 -30.76
N MET A 48 -3.93 -6.00 -30.83
CA MET A 48 -3.89 -7.07 -31.82
C MET A 48 -4.66 -6.73 -33.13
N ASP A 49 -3.94 -6.77 -34.26
CA ASP A 49 -4.18 -7.49 -35.53
C ASP A 49 -5.35 -7.18 -36.51
N LYS A 50 -5.00 -7.24 -37.81
CA LYS A 50 -5.58 -8.01 -38.96
C LYS A 50 -4.96 -7.50 -40.27
N THR A 51 -4.49 -8.28 -41.25
CA THR A 51 -5.25 -9.24 -42.08
C THR A 51 -4.29 -9.97 -43.08
N GLU A 52 -4.28 -11.31 -43.03
CA GLU A 52 -4.36 -12.31 -44.14
C GLU A 52 -3.62 -12.12 -45.50
N ASN A 53 -2.67 -13.01 -45.84
CA ASN A 53 -2.78 -14.03 -46.93
C ASN A 53 -1.43 -14.63 -47.37
N GLY A 54 -1.39 -15.96 -47.55
CA GLY A 54 -0.78 -16.55 -48.76
C GLY A 54 0.42 -17.49 -48.64
N VAL A 55 0.13 -18.78 -48.87
CA VAL A 55 0.95 -19.80 -49.59
C VAL A 55 2.00 -20.59 -48.80
N VAL A 56 1.85 -21.91 -48.94
CA VAL A 56 2.63 -23.02 -48.41
C VAL A 56 3.93 -23.21 -49.20
N SER A 57 5.06 -23.39 -48.53
CA SER A 57 6.25 -24.08 -49.09
C SER A 57 7.05 -24.73 -47.96
N ASP A 58 7.10 -26.07 -47.96
CA ASP A 58 8.02 -26.86 -47.15
C ASP A 58 9.46 -26.68 -47.66
N THR A 59 10.31 -25.94 -46.95
CA THR A 59 11.76 -25.92 -47.20
C THR A 59 12.53 -25.50 -45.94
N GLU A 60 13.26 -26.48 -45.40
CA GLU A 60 14.53 -26.41 -44.66
C GLU A 60 14.75 -25.39 -43.52
N CYS A 61 15.14 -25.96 -42.38
CA CYS A 61 15.83 -25.30 -41.26
C CYS A 61 17.04 -24.48 -41.75
N SER A 62 17.03 -23.17 -41.48
CA SER A 62 18.19 -22.33 -41.12
C SER A 62 17.97 -20.87 -41.57
N SER A 63 17.69 -20.00 -40.61
CA SER A 63 18.23 -18.63 -40.52
C SER A 63 17.53 -17.94 -39.34
N VAL A 64 18.14 -18.07 -38.15
CA VAL A 64 17.83 -17.17 -37.04
C VAL A 64 18.43 -15.83 -37.47
N THR A 65 17.60 -14.95 -38.02
CA THR A 65 18.00 -13.58 -38.30
C THR A 65 18.13 -12.83 -37.00
N GLU A 66 19.25 -12.15 -36.88
CA GLU A 66 19.66 -11.28 -35.79
C GLU A 66 18.60 -10.20 -35.50
N ASP A 67 18.45 -9.91 -34.20
CA ASP A 67 17.79 -8.76 -33.60
C ASP A 67 16.26 -8.84 -33.37
N ASP A 68 15.80 -9.89 -32.69
CA ASP A 68 14.56 -9.79 -31.91
C ASP A 68 14.89 -9.04 -30.60
N THR A 69 14.90 -7.70 -30.66
CA THR A 69 15.12 -6.78 -29.54
C THR A 69 14.01 -6.83 -28.47
N SER A 70 13.19 -7.87 -28.48
CA SER A 70 12.04 -8.09 -27.59
C SER A 70 12.07 -9.49 -26.97
N MET A 71 13.26 -10.03 -26.68
CA MET A 71 13.38 -11.25 -25.89
C MET A 71 13.29 -10.93 -24.40
N LEU A 72 12.42 -11.69 -23.70
CA LEU A 72 12.35 -11.70 -22.24
C LEU A 72 13.26 -12.81 -21.72
N GLU A 73 14.25 -12.42 -20.92
CA GLU A 73 15.16 -13.34 -20.26
C GLU A 73 14.72 -13.61 -18.84
N MET A 74 14.74 -14.88 -18.44
CA MET A 74 14.59 -15.30 -17.05
C MET A 74 15.97 -15.54 -16.46
N VAL A 75 16.33 -14.74 -15.46
CA VAL A 75 17.64 -14.77 -14.82
C VAL A 75 17.51 -15.31 -13.40
N MET A 76 18.37 -16.25 -13.02
CA MET A 76 18.50 -16.73 -11.65
C MET A 76 19.17 -15.65 -10.78
N ILE A 77 18.53 -15.26 -9.69
CA ILE A 77 19.10 -14.32 -8.71
C ILE A 77 19.69 -15.01 -7.48
N LYS A 78 19.37 -16.29 -7.28
CA LYS A 78 19.83 -17.10 -6.14
C LYS A 78 20.20 -18.51 -6.61
N ASP A 79 21.16 -19.11 -5.92
CA ASP A 79 21.52 -20.52 -6.12
C ASP A 79 20.40 -21.42 -5.61
N VAL A 80 19.91 -22.32 -6.48
CA VAL A 80 18.84 -23.29 -6.14
C VAL A 80 19.40 -24.70 -6.19
N SER A 81 19.15 -25.48 -5.13
CA SER A 81 19.60 -26.86 -5.04
C SER A 81 18.88 -27.77 -6.05
N THR A 82 19.55 -28.84 -6.48
CA THR A 82 18.92 -29.80 -7.40
C THR A 82 17.67 -30.42 -6.78
N GLY A 83 16.55 -30.39 -7.52
CA GLY A 83 15.29 -31.00 -7.12
C GLY A 83 14.37 -30.11 -6.26
N THR A 84 14.78 -28.86 -5.96
CA THR A 84 13.88 -27.88 -5.36
C THR A 84 13.14 -27.08 -6.42
N GLU A 85 11.93 -26.65 -6.07
CA GLU A 85 11.13 -25.74 -6.88
C GLU A 85 11.82 -24.38 -7.01
N VAL A 86 11.64 -23.75 -8.17
CA VAL A 86 12.14 -22.41 -8.49
C VAL A 86 10.94 -21.47 -8.41
N PHE A 87 11.09 -20.37 -7.66
CA PHE A 87 10.00 -19.40 -7.46
C PHE A 87 10.24 -18.11 -8.23
N ASN A 88 9.17 -17.54 -8.79
CA ASN A 88 9.14 -16.20 -9.38
C ASN A 88 8.52 -15.20 -8.37
N THR A 89 8.58 -13.91 -8.67
CA THR A 89 7.77 -12.88 -8.02
C THR A 89 6.70 -12.35 -8.98
N TYR A 90 5.47 -12.20 -8.50
CA TYR A 90 4.37 -11.55 -9.24
C TYR A 90 4.28 -10.05 -8.90
N GLY A 91 5.31 -9.54 -8.24
CA GLY A 91 5.35 -8.20 -7.65
C GLY A 91 5.12 -8.23 -6.13
N LEU A 92 5.11 -7.04 -5.55
CA LEU A 92 4.98 -6.82 -4.11
C LEU A 92 3.50 -6.78 -3.70
N LEU A 93 2.84 -7.94 -3.77
CA LEU A 93 1.40 -8.07 -3.61
C LEU A 93 1.02 -8.59 -2.22
N GLY A 94 0.05 -7.93 -1.58
CA GLY A 94 -0.59 -8.44 -0.38
C GLY A 94 -1.56 -9.61 -0.66
N ASN A 95 -1.90 -10.36 0.38
CA ASN A 95 -2.77 -11.54 0.34
C ASN A 95 -4.15 -11.29 -0.27
N ALA A 96 -4.72 -10.10 -0.10
CA ALA A 96 -5.99 -9.75 -0.74
C ALA A 96 -5.87 -9.76 -2.28
N ALA A 97 -4.79 -9.17 -2.81
CA ALA A 97 -4.50 -9.14 -4.24
C ALA A 97 -4.12 -10.53 -4.75
N LEU A 98 -3.26 -11.25 -4.00
CA LEU A 98 -2.87 -12.63 -4.35
C LEU A 98 -4.09 -13.56 -4.44
N LEU A 99 -4.99 -13.49 -3.47
CA LEU A 99 -6.19 -14.32 -3.44
C LEU A 99 -7.15 -13.97 -4.57
N HIS A 100 -7.35 -12.67 -4.84
CA HIS A 100 -8.26 -12.20 -5.88
C HIS A 100 -7.77 -12.53 -7.29
N ARG A 101 -6.47 -12.33 -7.57
CA ARG A 101 -5.89 -12.50 -8.91
C ARG A 101 -5.43 -13.93 -9.19
N TYR A 102 -4.88 -14.62 -8.19
CA TYR A 102 -4.20 -15.91 -8.37
C TYR A 102 -4.80 -17.06 -7.53
N GLY A 103 -5.74 -16.77 -6.62
CA GLY A 103 -6.50 -17.81 -5.91
C GLY A 103 -5.75 -18.49 -4.76
N PHE A 104 -4.65 -17.91 -4.27
CA PHE A 104 -3.91 -18.41 -3.10
C PHE A 104 -3.51 -17.27 -2.17
N THR A 105 -3.00 -17.62 -0.98
CA THR A 105 -2.46 -16.69 0.01
C THR A 105 -1.16 -17.26 0.56
N GLU A 106 -0.29 -16.37 1.03
CA GLU A 106 0.96 -16.71 1.69
C GLU A 106 0.87 -16.44 3.20
N GLN A 107 1.55 -17.28 3.98
CA GLN A 107 1.65 -17.05 5.42
C GLN A 107 2.70 -15.97 5.69
N ASP A 108 2.39 -15.07 6.62
CA ASP A 108 3.28 -14.01 7.09
C ASP A 108 3.86 -13.14 5.94
N ASN A 109 3.04 -12.84 4.94
CA ASN A 109 3.38 -11.92 3.85
C ASN A 109 3.61 -10.50 4.38
N THR A 110 4.81 -9.96 4.17
CA THR A 110 5.23 -8.64 4.65
C THR A 110 4.64 -7.48 3.86
N TYR A 111 4.00 -7.75 2.72
CA TYR A 111 3.33 -6.76 1.87
C TYR A 111 1.81 -6.79 2.02
N ASP A 112 1.31 -7.50 3.03
CA ASP A 112 -0.09 -7.44 3.40
C ASP A 112 -0.48 -6.01 3.83
N ILE A 113 -1.67 -5.61 3.39
CA ILE A 113 -2.30 -4.35 3.74
C ILE A 113 -3.72 -4.62 4.23
N VAL A 114 -4.28 -3.68 4.99
CA VAL A 114 -5.71 -3.64 5.28
C VAL A 114 -6.28 -2.27 4.92
N ASN A 115 -7.42 -2.27 4.24
CA ASN A 115 -8.07 -1.06 3.79
C ASN A 115 -9.04 -0.53 4.85
N ILE A 116 -9.06 0.80 5.01
CA ILE A 116 -10.04 1.57 5.76
C ILE A 116 -10.84 2.39 4.77
N ASP A 117 -12.06 1.99 4.50
CA ASP A 117 -12.93 2.71 3.58
C ASP A 117 -13.33 4.07 4.15
N MET A 118 -13.52 5.05 3.28
CA MET A 118 -13.98 6.40 3.59
C MET A 118 -15.34 6.36 4.28
N GLU A 119 -16.17 5.35 3.98
CA GLU A 119 -17.43 5.11 4.69
C GLU A 119 -17.21 4.88 6.19
N LEU A 120 -16.16 4.14 6.58
CA LEU A 120 -15.82 3.93 7.99
C LEU A 120 -15.36 5.24 8.65
N VAL A 121 -14.65 6.09 7.91
CA VAL A 121 -14.26 7.42 8.38
C VAL A 121 -15.48 8.31 8.57
N LEU A 122 -16.44 8.25 7.64
CA LEU A 122 -17.70 8.98 7.73
C LEU A 122 -18.55 8.51 8.91
N GLU A 123 -18.70 7.19 9.10
CA GLU A 123 -19.38 6.59 10.25
C GLU A 123 -18.76 7.06 11.57
N TRP A 124 -17.43 6.98 11.67
CA TRP A 124 -16.71 7.50 12.82
C TRP A 124 -16.97 9.00 13.03
N CYS A 125 -16.90 9.81 11.97
CA CYS A 125 -17.15 11.25 12.05
C CYS A 125 -18.55 11.57 12.56
N SER A 126 -19.58 10.86 12.08
CA SER A 126 -20.97 11.06 12.51
C SER A 126 -21.20 10.76 13.99
N SER A 127 -20.32 9.98 14.62
CA SER A 127 -20.38 9.72 16.07
C SER A 127 -19.86 10.88 16.93
N LEU A 128 -19.01 11.75 16.39
CA LEU A 128 -18.31 12.81 17.14
C LEU A 128 -18.64 14.24 16.66
N PHE A 129 -18.99 14.40 15.39
CA PHE A 129 -19.16 15.69 14.74
C PHE A 129 -20.48 15.77 13.98
N SER A 130 -20.92 16.99 13.69
CA SER A 130 -22.08 17.21 12.82
C SER A 130 -21.75 16.90 11.36
N ASP A 131 -22.74 16.46 10.57
CA ASP A 131 -22.57 16.20 9.14
C ASP A 131 -22.01 17.40 8.37
N ARG A 132 -22.42 18.61 8.75
CA ARG A 132 -21.90 19.84 8.12
C ARG A 132 -20.40 19.99 8.35
N HIS A 133 -19.93 19.72 9.57
CA HIS A 133 -18.51 19.76 9.91
C HIS A 133 -17.75 18.75 9.06
N SER A 134 -18.10 17.47 9.18
CA SER A 134 -17.44 16.36 8.48
C SER A 134 -17.36 16.58 6.97
N ARG A 135 -18.48 16.99 6.35
CA ARG A 135 -18.54 17.27 4.90
C ARG A 135 -17.63 18.43 4.49
N SER A 136 -17.59 19.51 5.27
CA SER A 136 -16.72 20.65 4.97
C SER A 136 -15.24 20.27 5.06
N ARG A 137 -14.86 19.49 6.08
CA ARG A 137 -13.48 19.05 6.31
C ARG A 137 -13.00 18.08 5.23
N ILE A 138 -13.84 17.10 4.87
CA ILE A 138 -13.55 16.16 3.78
C ILE A 138 -13.48 16.89 2.43
N SER A 139 -14.35 17.88 2.20
CA SER A 139 -14.30 18.68 0.96
C SER A 139 -13.00 19.48 0.84
N LEU A 140 -12.48 20.03 1.95
CA LEU A 140 -11.18 20.69 1.96
C LEU A 140 -10.05 19.70 1.68
N TRP A 141 -10.07 18.54 2.34
CA TRP A 141 -9.08 17.48 2.13
C TRP A 141 -8.99 17.04 0.67
N ARG A 142 -10.14 16.84 -0.01
CA ARG A 142 -10.17 16.53 -1.45
C ARG A 142 -9.59 17.65 -2.31
N ARG A 143 -9.93 18.91 -2.00
CA ARG A 143 -9.41 20.09 -2.72
C ARG A 143 -7.91 20.31 -2.56
N LEU A 144 -7.32 19.76 -1.51
CA LEU A 144 -5.88 19.77 -1.31
C LEU A 144 -5.15 18.72 -2.16
N GLY A 145 -5.85 17.93 -2.99
CA GLY A 145 -5.23 16.94 -3.87
C GLY A 145 -4.67 15.72 -3.14
N TYR A 146 -5.18 15.44 -1.93
CA TYR A 146 -4.85 14.21 -1.19
C TYR A 146 -5.73 13.01 -1.57
N SER A 147 -6.80 13.23 -2.33
CA SER A 147 -7.43 12.16 -3.09
C SER A 147 -6.54 11.91 -4.30
N GLY A 148 -5.86 10.75 -4.36
CA GLY A 148 -4.87 10.46 -5.39
C GLY A 148 -5.38 10.62 -6.84
N ASP A 149 -4.45 10.61 -7.79
CA ASP A 149 -4.70 10.80 -9.23
C ASP A 149 -5.56 9.69 -9.87
N SER A 150 -5.79 8.56 -9.18
CA SER A 150 -6.81 7.61 -9.59
C SER A 150 -8.17 8.13 -9.14
N GLU A 151 -8.99 8.56 -10.08
CA GLU A 151 -10.41 8.86 -9.85
C GLU A 151 -11.05 7.78 -8.95
N ASN A 152 -11.37 8.13 -7.69
CA ASN A 152 -12.20 7.37 -6.75
C ASN A 152 -11.55 6.31 -5.83
N SER A 153 -10.29 6.42 -5.39
CA SER A 153 -9.87 5.59 -4.24
C SER A 153 -10.60 6.06 -2.96
N GLU A 154 -11.75 5.46 -2.67
CA GLU A 154 -12.56 5.73 -1.48
C GLU A 154 -12.02 5.01 -0.24
N TYR A 155 -10.75 4.60 -0.21
CA TYR A 155 -10.16 3.89 0.92
C TYR A 155 -8.74 4.38 1.22
N PHE A 156 -8.28 4.05 2.43
CA PHE A 156 -6.93 4.29 2.91
C PHE A 156 -6.26 2.97 3.25
N GLU A 157 -4.97 2.83 2.99
CA GLU A 157 -4.23 1.62 3.30
C GLU A 157 -3.49 1.71 4.64
N ILE A 158 -3.46 0.60 5.34
CA ILE A 158 -2.61 0.37 6.50
C ILE A 158 -1.63 -0.72 6.13
N SER A 159 -0.34 -0.39 6.19
CA SER A 159 0.77 -1.29 5.89
C SER A 159 0.84 -2.48 6.85
N PHE A 160 1.62 -3.49 6.47
CA PHE A 160 1.91 -4.66 7.30
C PHE A 160 2.37 -4.31 8.73
N ASP A 161 3.10 -3.21 8.92
CA ASP A 161 3.59 -2.78 10.24
C ASP A 161 2.54 -2.03 11.08
N GLY A 162 1.32 -1.89 10.54
CA GLY A 162 0.23 -1.15 11.17
C GLY A 162 0.36 0.36 10.98
N GLU A 163 1.22 0.83 10.08
CA GLU A 163 1.31 2.25 9.78
C GLU A 163 0.24 2.65 8.76
N PRO A 164 -0.61 3.64 9.08
CA PRO A 164 -1.55 4.18 8.11
C PRO A 164 -0.84 5.05 7.06
N GLN A 165 -1.45 5.13 5.88
CA GLN A 165 -1.16 6.13 4.86
C GLN A 165 -1.22 7.56 5.42
N ILE A 166 -0.37 8.43 4.88
CA ILE A 166 -0.24 9.81 5.36
C ILE A 166 -1.51 10.62 5.08
N GLU A 167 -2.21 10.29 3.99
CA GLU A 167 -3.46 10.87 3.53
C GLU A 167 -4.56 10.73 4.59
N LEU A 168 -4.66 9.56 5.23
CA LEU A 168 -5.58 9.32 6.35
C LEU A 168 -5.22 10.18 7.55
N ILE A 169 -3.93 10.28 7.89
CA ILE A 169 -3.46 11.10 9.00
C ILE A 169 -3.81 12.58 8.77
N ILE A 170 -3.58 13.07 7.55
CA ILE A 170 -3.90 14.45 7.16
C ILE A 170 -5.40 14.69 7.24
N LEU A 171 -6.23 13.76 6.75
CA LEU A 171 -7.67 13.86 6.86
C LEU A 171 -8.12 13.98 8.32
N LEU A 172 -7.64 13.09 9.19
CA LEU A 172 -7.94 13.13 10.62
C LEU A 172 -7.49 14.45 11.25
N HIS A 173 -6.32 14.95 10.89
CA HIS A 173 -5.84 16.25 11.35
C HIS A 173 -6.80 17.39 10.93
N ILE A 174 -7.21 17.45 9.66
CA ILE A 174 -8.15 18.46 9.15
C ILE A 174 -9.52 18.37 9.86
N ILE A 175 -9.97 17.17 10.20
CA ILE A 175 -11.21 16.96 10.96
C ILE A 175 -11.12 17.57 12.36
N PHE A 176 -9.96 17.47 13.02
CA PHE A 176 -9.74 18.03 14.36
C PHE A 176 -9.32 19.50 14.38
N LEU A 177 -9.06 20.13 13.23
CA LEU A 177 -8.65 21.53 13.20
C LEU A 177 -9.74 22.46 13.79
N PRO A 178 -9.36 23.40 14.67
CA PRO A 178 -10.25 24.47 15.12
C PRO A 178 -10.86 25.23 13.94
N ASP A 179 -12.10 25.71 14.09
CA ASP A 179 -12.82 26.40 13.01
C ASP A 179 -12.07 27.63 12.49
N ASP A 180 -11.42 28.41 13.36
CA ASP A 180 -10.68 29.60 12.94
C ASP A 180 -9.45 29.25 12.08
N VAL A 181 -8.75 28.16 12.41
CA VAL A 181 -7.62 27.65 11.63
C VAL A 181 -8.12 27.09 10.31
N TYR A 182 -9.17 26.25 10.34
CA TYR A 182 -9.79 25.70 9.15
C TYR A 182 -10.26 26.77 8.18
N HIS A 183 -10.95 27.81 8.63
CA HIS A 183 -11.42 28.87 7.74
C HIS A 183 -10.25 29.63 7.10
N LYS A 184 -9.14 29.82 7.82
CA LYS A 184 -7.91 30.38 7.22
C LYS A 184 -7.33 29.45 6.16
N LEU A 185 -7.29 28.14 6.42
CA LEU A 185 -6.84 27.14 5.44
C LEU A 185 -7.73 27.14 4.20
N ASP A 186 -9.04 27.07 4.41
CA ASP A 186 -10.04 26.99 3.35
C ASP A 186 -10.00 28.22 2.43
N LEU A 187 -9.86 29.42 3.01
CA LEU A 187 -9.64 30.67 2.28
C LEU A 187 -8.33 30.65 1.49
N SER A 188 -7.23 30.16 2.09
CA SER A 188 -5.93 30.05 1.42
C SER A 188 -6.00 29.14 0.19
N VAL A 189 -6.61 27.95 0.33
CA VAL A 189 -6.81 26.99 -0.76
C VAL A 189 -7.72 27.57 -1.84
N ALA A 190 -8.78 28.30 -1.48
CA ALA A 190 -9.65 28.96 -2.45
C ALA A 190 -8.95 30.08 -3.24
N VAL A 191 -8.04 30.82 -2.61
CA VAL A 191 -7.27 31.89 -3.27
C VAL A 191 -6.16 31.33 -4.17
N THR A 192 -5.51 30.24 -3.75
CA THR A 192 -4.42 29.60 -4.49
C THR A 192 -4.90 28.74 -5.65
N GLY A 193 -6.04 28.03 -5.51
CA GLY A 193 -6.65 27.25 -6.59
C GLY A 193 -7.09 28.06 -7.82
N ASN A 194 -7.09 29.40 -7.75
CA ASN A 194 -7.34 30.30 -8.87
C ASN A 194 -6.07 30.77 -9.61
N ARG A 195 -4.87 30.37 -9.15
CA ARG A 195 -3.60 30.69 -9.82
C ARG A 195 -3.05 29.43 -10.49
N HIS A 196 -3.00 29.46 -11.82
CA HIS A 196 -2.46 28.41 -12.67
C HIS A 196 -1.12 27.84 -12.17
N GLU A 197 -1.10 26.51 -12.07
CA GLU A 197 0.02 25.57 -12.07
C GLU A 197 1.36 26.18 -12.51
N SER A 198 2.23 26.52 -11.57
CA SER A 198 3.68 26.70 -11.86
C SER A 198 4.57 26.93 -10.63
N SER A 199 4.06 26.87 -9.39
CA SER A 199 4.90 27.03 -8.20
C SER A 199 4.64 25.94 -7.17
N GLU A 200 5.29 24.82 -7.41
CA GLU A 200 5.91 23.91 -6.44
C GLU A 200 5.55 24.05 -4.94
N LYS A 201 4.97 22.96 -4.42
CA LYS A 201 5.57 22.03 -3.43
C LYS A 201 5.17 22.05 -1.96
N THR A 202 4.39 22.96 -1.40
CA THR A 202 4.00 22.82 0.02
C THR A 202 2.89 23.78 0.42
N THR A 203 1.79 23.25 0.97
CA THR A 203 0.73 24.08 1.56
C THR A 203 1.16 24.46 2.98
N PHE A 204 1.99 25.50 3.11
CA PHE A 204 2.49 26.00 4.39
C PHE A 204 1.42 26.75 5.18
N LEU A 205 0.89 26.18 6.26
CA LEU A 205 0.01 26.92 7.17
C LEU A 205 0.42 26.70 8.65
N ASN A 206 0.77 27.80 9.32
CA ASN A 206 0.97 27.91 10.77
C ASN A 206 2.00 26.98 11.44
N GLY A 207 3.04 26.56 10.73
CA GLY A 207 4.13 25.75 11.28
C GLY A 207 3.92 24.24 11.16
N ASP A 208 2.73 23.80 10.73
CA ASP A 208 2.46 22.41 10.38
C ASP A 208 2.58 22.26 8.86
N ILE A 209 3.57 21.46 8.44
CA ILE A 209 3.82 21.12 7.04
C ILE A 209 2.85 20.01 6.68
N PHE A 210 1.91 20.25 5.75
CA PHE A 210 1.13 19.20 5.11
C PHE A 210 1.88 18.77 3.84
N PRO A 211 2.56 17.61 3.86
CA PRO A 211 3.33 17.16 2.70
C PRO A 211 2.39 16.68 1.61
N HIS A 212 2.59 17.13 0.36
CA HIS A 212 1.96 16.49 -0.80
C HIS A 212 2.53 15.08 -1.01
N SER A 213 1.71 14.21 -1.59
CA SER A 213 1.79 12.74 -1.79
C SER A 213 3.12 12.11 -2.26
N ASN A 214 4.19 12.86 -2.54
CA ASN A 214 5.40 12.33 -3.17
C ASN A 214 6.62 12.24 -2.25
N GLU A 215 6.50 12.54 -0.96
CA GLU A 215 7.58 12.39 0.02
C GLU A 215 7.22 11.34 1.09
N SER A 216 7.36 10.07 0.72
CA SER A 216 7.22 8.91 1.62
C SER A 216 8.19 8.93 2.82
N ASN A 217 9.20 9.80 2.78
CA ASN A 217 10.28 9.91 3.77
C ASN A 217 10.09 11.01 4.83
N MET A 218 8.90 11.61 4.95
CA MET A 218 8.63 12.57 6.02
C MET A 218 8.17 11.89 7.31
N SER A 219 8.78 12.27 8.42
CA SER A 219 8.41 11.77 9.75
C SER A 219 6.94 12.09 10.03
N LYS A 220 6.08 11.06 10.21
CA LYS A 220 4.65 11.16 10.59
C LYS A 220 4.43 11.68 12.02
N LYS A 221 5.50 11.81 12.81
CA LYS A 221 5.51 12.17 14.24
C LYS A 221 4.90 13.55 14.61
N PRO A 222 5.13 14.67 13.88
CA PRO A 222 4.55 15.97 14.22
C PRO A 222 3.02 15.99 14.10
N LEU A 223 2.44 15.17 13.22
CA LEU A 223 0.98 15.14 12.99
C LEU A 223 0.23 14.28 14.00
N MET A 224 0.91 13.51 14.85
CA MET A 224 0.26 12.59 15.79
C MET A 224 -0.15 13.31 17.06
N THR A 225 -1.40 13.79 17.14
CA THR A 225 -1.99 14.28 18.39
C THR A 225 -2.72 13.15 19.15
N LYS A 226 -3.10 13.42 20.41
CA LYS A 226 -3.87 12.44 21.21
C LYS A 226 -5.21 12.13 20.56
N GLU A 227 -5.86 13.13 19.98
CA GLU A 227 -7.14 13.05 19.29
C GLU A 227 -7.04 12.15 18.05
N ILE A 228 -5.97 12.30 17.26
CA ILE A 228 -5.72 11.47 16.09
C ILE A 228 -5.43 10.03 16.51
N CYS A 229 -4.65 9.82 17.58
CA CYS A 229 -4.43 8.48 18.12
C CYS A 229 -5.75 7.83 18.56
N THR A 230 -6.64 8.56 19.22
CA THR A 230 -7.96 8.04 19.61
C THR A 230 -8.85 7.75 18.40
N ALA A 231 -8.79 8.57 17.36
CA ALA A 231 -9.51 8.33 16.12
C ALA A 231 -9.04 7.05 15.42
N LEU A 232 -7.73 6.85 15.31
CA LEU A 232 -7.16 5.63 14.71
C LEU A 232 -7.56 4.37 15.50
N LEU A 233 -7.62 4.44 16.83
CA LEU A 233 -8.12 3.33 17.66
C LEU A 233 -9.60 3.04 17.38
N SER A 234 -10.45 4.07 17.31
CA SER A 234 -11.86 3.90 16.97
C SER A 234 -12.06 3.34 15.56
N LEU A 235 -11.27 3.78 14.57
CA LEU A 235 -11.32 3.25 13.21
C LEU A 235 -10.87 1.78 13.17
N ALA A 236 -9.86 1.39 13.94
CA ALA A 236 -9.45 -0.01 14.09
C ALA A 236 -10.60 -0.87 14.63
N ASP A 237 -11.33 -0.37 15.65
CA ASP A 237 -12.44 -1.08 16.27
C ASP A 237 -13.64 -1.22 15.31
N ILE A 238 -13.98 -0.15 14.58
CA ILE A 238 -15.01 -0.19 13.52
C ILE A 238 -14.61 -1.21 12.45
N ARG A 239 -13.36 -1.15 11.96
CA ARG A 239 -12.88 -2.07 10.91
C ARG A 239 -12.87 -3.52 11.36
N GLU A 240 -12.47 -3.80 12.59
CA GLU A 240 -12.46 -5.16 13.14
C GLU A 240 -13.87 -5.74 13.31
N SER A 241 -14.85 -4.89 13.64
CA SER A 241 -16.24 -5.32 13.83
C SER A 241 -16.85 -5.97 12.57
N LEU A 242 -16.35 -5.61 11.38
CA LEU A 242 -16.80 -6.16 10.09
C LEU A 242 -16.48 -7.65 9.92
N TYR A 243 -15.54 -8.21 10.68
CA TYR A 243 -15.22 -9.64 10.65
C TYR A 243 -16.15 -10.50 11.52
N GLY A 244 -17.12 -9.88 12.20
CA GLY A 244 -18.08 -10.55 13.06
C GLY A 244 -17.53 -10.84 14.47
N LEU A 245 -18.26 -11.68 15.21
CA LEU A 245 -18.06 -11.88 16.65
C LEU A 245 -16.94 -12.86 17.03
N LYS A 246 -16.39 -13.60 16.05
CA LYS A 246 -15.30 -14.56 16.29
C LYS A 246 -14.02 -13.79 16.63
N SER A 247 -13.23 -14.28 17.59
CA SER A 247 -11.92 -13.71 17.90
C SER A 247 -10.85 -14.11 16.87
N ILE A 248 -9.71 -13.43 16.88
CA ILE A 248 -8.56 -13.85 16.05
C ILE A 248 -8.02 -15.20 16.53
N GLU A 249 -8.08 -15.51 17.82
CA GLU A 249 -7.68 -16.79 18.39
C GLU A 249 -8.55 -17.94 17.86
N ASP A 250 -9.87 -17.73 17.75
CA ASP A 250 -10.80 -18.70 17.17
C ASP A 250 -10.42 -19.01 15.71
N ASP A 251 -10.09 -17.97 14.94
CA ASP A 251 -9.67 -18.11 13.54
C ASP A 251 -8.37 -18.90 13.44
N MET A 252 -7.40 -18.63 14.33
CA MET A 252 -6.13 -19.36 14.38
C MET A 252 -6.33 -20.82 14.76
N GLU A 253 -7.26 -21.13 15.66
CA GLU A 253 -7.60 -22.51 16.02
C GLU A 253 -8.31 -23.23 14.85
N GLU A 254 -9.22 -22.55 14.16
CA GLU A 254 -9.90 -23.04 12.96
C GLU A 254 -8.88 -23.33 11.85
N LEU A 255 -7.91 -22.44 11.63
CA LEU A 255 -6.84 -22.63 10.65
C LEU A 255 -5.96 -23.84 10.97
N LYS A 256 -5.64 -24.08 12.24
CA LYS A 256 -4.86 -25.26 12.67
C LYS A 256 -5.59 -26.58 12.46
N LYS A 257 -6.92 -26.57 12.56
CA LYS A 257 -7.77 -27.74 12.33
C LYS A 257 -8.07 -27.98 10.85
N CYS A 258 -7.92 -26.94 10.03
CA CYS A 258 -8.22 -26.95 8.61
C CYS A 258 -7.28 -27.88 7.84
N SER A 259 -7.84 -28.73 6.97
CA SER A 259 -7.05 -29.56 6.07
C SER A 259 -6.79 -28.82 4.76
N PHE A 260 -5.52 -28.62 4.38
CA PHE A 260 -5.19 -27.91 3.13
C PHE A 260 -5.80 -28.58 1.88
N VAL A 261 -5.95 -29.91 1.93
CA VAL A 261 -6.43 -30.72 0.80
C VAL A 261 -7.96 -30.69 0.68
N GLY A 262 -8.70 -30.72 1.80
CA GLY A 262 -10.17 -30.77 1.79
C GLY A 262 -10.82 -29.39 1.77
N ASP A 263 -10.18 -28.39 2.38
CA ASP A 263 -10.83 -27.14 2.77
C ASP A 263 -10.08 -25.90 2.21
N ARG A 264 -9.50 -26.01 1.01
CA ARG A 264 -8.63 -24.98 0.43
C ARG A 264 -9.22 -23.56 0.46
N LYS A 265 -10.51 -23.39 0.15
CA LYS A 265 -11.17 -22.08 0.20
C LYS A 265 -11.25 -21.52 1.62
N VAL A 266 -11.57 -22.39 2.58
CA VAL A 266 -11.63 -22.02 4.00
C VAL A 266 -10.24 -21.64 4.48
N TYR A 267 -9.23 -22.44 4.13
CA TYR A 267 -7.83 -22.16 4.44
C TYR A 267 -7.40 -20.76 3.99
N HIS A 268 -7.54 -20.42 2.70
CA HIS A 268 -7.12 -19.10 2.20
C HIS A 268 -7.95 -17.95 2.79
N SER A 269 -9.26 -18.17 3.01
CA SER A 269 -10.10 -17.17 3.68
C SER A 269 -9.66 -16.89 5.13
N LEU A 270 -9.24 -17.93 5.85
CA LEU A 270 -8.74 -17.82 7.23
C LEU A 270 -7.37 -17.13 7.25
N VAL A 271 -6.46 -17.50 6.36
CA VAL A 271 -5.15 -16.85 6.24
C VAL A 271 -5.31 -15.35 5.99
N LEU A 272 -6.15 -14.97 5.02
CA LEU A 272 -6.43 -13.55 4.73
C LEU A 272 -7.03 -12.86 5.96
N ARG A 273 -8.10 -13.39 6.55
CA ARG A 273 -8.75 -12.79 7.72
C ARG A 273 -7.81 -12.60 8.90
N ILE A 274 -6.98 -13.60 9.20
CA ILE A 274 -6.00 -13.53 10.29
C ILE A 274 -4.92 -12.48 9.98
N SER A 275 -4.45 -12.42 8.74
CA SER A 275 -3.44 -11.44 8.33
C SER A 275 -3.93 -10.00 8.50
N GLU A 276 -5.15 -9.69 8.04
CA GLU A 276 -5.74 -8.36 8.19
C GLU A 276 -5.97 -8.01 9.67
N ARG A 277 -6.49 -8.94 10.47
CA ARG A 277 -6.68 -8.73 11.92
C ARG A 277 -5.36 -8.51 12.66
N LYS A 278 -4.28 -9.20 12.28
CA LYS A 278 -2.93 -8.93 12.80
C LYS A 278 -2.49 -7.49 12.48
N ILE A 279 -2.76 -7.00 11.26
CA ILE A 279 -2.43 -5.61 10.87
C ILE A 279 -3.26 -4.61 11.69
N ILE A 280 -4.55 -4.84 11.89
CA ILE A 280 -5.40 -3.98 12.73
C ILE A 280 -4.84 -3.93 14.17
N GLN A 281 -4.39 -5.06 14.71
CA GLN A 281 -3.75 -5.08 16.02
C GLN A 281 -2.42 -4.29 16.04
N LYS A 282 -1.64 -4.34 14.96
CA LYS A 282 -0.45 -3.50 14.81
C LYS A 282 -0.79 -2.02 14.69
N LEU A 283 -1.89 -1.64 14.02
CA LEU A 283 -2.40 -0.27 13.99
C LEU A 283 -2.71 0.24 15.41
N ARG A 284 -3.36 -0.57 16.25
CA ARG A 284 -3.61 -0.22 17.65
C ARG A 284 -2.31 0.05 18.42
N ASN A 285 -1.30 -0.77 18.18
CA ASN A 285 0.02 -0.59 18.76
C ASN A 285 0.70 0.68 18.24
N TYR A 286 0.58 0.98 16.94
CA TYR A 286 1.07 2.21 16.32
C TYR A 286 0.45 3.45 16.99
N ALA A 287 -0.88 3.52 17.05
CA ALA A 287 -1.60 4.63 17.68
C ALA A 287 -1.24 4.78 19.18
N SER A 288 -1.12 3.65 19.90
CA SER A 288 -0.77 3.64 21.33
C SER A 288 0.68 4.09 21.60
N LYS A 289 1.63 3.74 20.72
CA LYS A 289 3.03 4.16 20.82
C LYS A 289 3.17 5.66 20.56
N SER A 290 2.52 6.17 19.53
CA SER A 290 2.55 7.59 19.17
C SER A 290 1.99 8.49 20.29
N CYS A 291 0.94 8.05 20.99
CA CYS A 291 0.37 8.75 22.14
C CYS A 291 1.31 8.81 23.37
N LYS A 292 2.24 7.87 23.51
CA LYS A 292 3.25 7.88 24.60
C LYS A 292 4.37 8.88 24.33
N ILE A 293 4.70 9.11 23.06
CA ILE A 293 5.79 10.01 22.65
C ILE A 293 5.39 11.48 22.87
N THR A 294 4.11 11.82 22.66
CA THR A 294 3.58 13.18 22.87
C THR A 294 3.39 13.58 24.33
N ASN A 295 3.48 12.62 25.25
CA ASN A 295 3.53 12.87 26.69
C ASN A 295 4.98 12.68 27.19
N PRO A 296 5.90 13.64 27.01
CA PRO A 296 7.14 13.60 27.75
C PRO A 296 6.76 13.74 29.22
N SER A 297 6.83 12.64 29.95
CA SER A 297 6.65 12.60 31.39
C SER A 297 7.40 13.78 32.00
N SER A 298 6.72 14.59 32.82
CA SER A 298 7.35 15.66 33.58
C SER A 298 8.50 15.06 34.40
N ALA A 299 9.72 15.16 33.88
CA ALA A 299 10.91 14.78 34.61
C ALA A 299 11.03 15.80 35.76
N ARG A 300 10.53 15.39 36.92
CA ARG A 300 10.67 16.05 38.21
C ARG A 300 12.14 16.47 38.35
N LYS A 301 12.44 17.75 38.11
CA LYS A 301 13.73 18.34 38.48
C LYS A 301 13.82 18.20 40.01
N LYS A 302 14.49 17.14 40.47
CA LYS A 302 14.98 17.08 41.85
C LYS A 302 15.96 18.24 41.99
N LEU A 303 15.48 19.33 42.58
CA LEU A 303 16.29 20.44 43.03
C LEU A 303 17.28 19.87 44.07
N LYS A 304 18.52 19.61 43.65
CA LYS A 304 19.63 19.41 44.60
C LYS A 304 19.83 20.77 45.29
N ARG A 305 19.39 20.89 46.54
CA ARG A 305 19.90 21.93 47.44
C ARG A 305 21.36 21.59 47.73
N THR A 306 22.26 22.37 47.18
CA THR A 306 23.67 22.43 47.58
C THR A 306 23.83 23.50 48.65
N ALA A 307 24.44 23.08 49.77
CA ALA A 307 24.96 23.85 50.91
C ALA A 307 23.96 24.72 51.69
#